data_AF-A0A920S1V8-F1
#
_entry.id   AF-A0A920S1V8-F1
#
_cell.length_a   1.000
_cell.length_b   1.000
_cell.length_c   1.000
_cell.angle_alpha   90.00
_cell.angle_beta   90.00
_cell.angle_gamma   90.00
#
_symmetry.space_group_name_H-M   'P 1'
#
loop_
_entity.id
_entity.type
_entity.pdbx_description
1 polymer ?
#
loop_
_entity_poly.entity_id
_entity_poly.type
_entity_poly.pdbx_seq_one_letter_code
_entity_poly.pdbx_strand_id
1 'polypeptide(L)'
;MTRHFLNSYVDELIKTCHKRNVHAMGGMAAQIPIKNDAEKNKSAMNKVQSDKLREAKAGHDGTWIAHPGLSPIAMDAFDSVMANNPNQISNKRNDVNTTAGEIF
;
A
#
# COMPACT_ATOMS: atom_id res chain seq x y z
N MET A 1 -5.64 -2.78 6.37
CA MET A 1 -4.60 -2.47 7.37
C MET A 1 -5.00 -1.45 8.44
N THR A 2 -6.29 -1.16 8.65
CA THR A 2 -6.71 -0.06 9.57
C THR A 2 -6.97 -0.49 11.01
N ARG A 3 -6.90 -1.79 11.31
CA ARG A 3 -6.93 -2.29 12.68
C ARG A 3 -5.56 -2.04 13.31
N HIS A 4 -5.52 -1.72 14.60
CA HIS A 4 -4.30 -1.35 15.32
C HIS A 4 -3.16 -2.33 15.03
N PHE A 5 -3.37 -3.64 15.26
CA PHE A 5 -2.31 -4.62 15.07
C PHE A 5 -1.79 -4.74 13.63
N LEU A 6 -2.67 -4.58 12.63
CA LEU A 6 -2.27 -4.59 11.22
C LEU A 6 -1.51 -3.32 10.84
N ASN A 7 -1.82 -2.19 11.45
CA ASN A 7 -1.07 -0.96 11.23
C ASN A 7 0.33 -1.07 11.84
N SER A 8 0.44 -1.55 13.08
CA SER A 8 1.72 -1.82 13.75
C SER A 8 2.57 -2.82 12.95
N TYR A 9 1.94 -3.86 12.39
CA TYR A 9 2.60 -4.78 11.46
C TYR A 9 3.18 -4.08 10.22
N VAL A 10 2.41 -3.20 9.57
CA VAL A 10 2.88 -2.44 8.39
C VAL A 10 4.06 -1.54 8.74
N ASP A 11 3.95 -0.80 9.85
CA ASP A 11 4.98 0.11 10.31
C ASP A 11 6.29 -0.63 10.59
N GLU A 12 6.23 -1.75 11.31
CA GLU A 12 7.41 -2.57 11.60
C GLU A 12 7.98 -3.21 10.33
N LEU A 13 7.15 -3.70 9.40
CA LEU A 13 7.60 -4.25 8.13
C LEU A 13 8.41 -3.22 7.33
N ILE A 14 7.86 -2.01 7.14
CA ILE A 14 8.50 -0.95 6.34
C ILE A 14 9.83 -0.55 6.99
N LYS A 15 9.82 -0.26 8.29
CA LYS A 15 11.03 0.07 9.06
C LYS A 15 12.10 -1.02 8.93
N THR A 16 11.71 -2.28 9.13
CA THR A 16 12.63 -3.44 9.06
C THR A 16 13.25 -3.61 7.68
N CYS A 17 12.47 -3.48 6.61
CA CYS A 17 12.96 -3.57 5.24
C CYS A 17 13.87 -2.38 4.89
N HIS A 18 13.41 -1.16 5.15
CA HIS A 18 14.15 0.03 4.74
C HIS A 18 15.45 0.21 5.53
N LYS A 19 15.49 -0.18 6.81
CA LYS A 19 16.74 -0.24 7.59
C LYS A 19 17.80 -1.14 6.95
N ARG A 20 17.37 -2.19 6.24
CA ARG A 20 18.24 -3.15 5.54
C ARG A 20 18.43 -2.82 4.05
N ASN A 21 17.95 -1.66 3.60
CA ASN A 21 17.98 -1.23 2.20
C ASN A 21 17.31 -2.22 1.24
N VAL A 22 16.20 -2.83 1.67
CA VAL A 22 15.37 -3.72 0.83
C VAL A 22 13.94 -3.20 0.73
N HIS A 23 13.23 -3.63 -0.31
CA HIS A 23 11.87 -3.17 -0.60
C HIS A 23 10.84 -3.73 0.40
N ALA A 24 9.90 -2.89 0.81
CA ALA A 24 8.70 -3.19 1.59
C ALA A 24 7.47 -3.22 0.67
N MET A 25 6.96 -4.40 0.34
CA MET A 25 5.80 -4.53 -0.54
C MET A 25 4.47 -4.42 0.21
N GLY A 26 3.52 -3.70 -0.39
CA GLY A 26 2.12 -3.63 0.04
C GLY A 26 1.32 -4.88 -0.30
N GLY A 27 0.03 -4.87 0.03
CA GLY A 27 -0.86 -6.02 -0.12
C GLY A 27 -1.50 -6.15 -1.50
N MET A 28 -2.29 -7.22 -1.65
CA MET A 28 -3.06 -7.52 -2.86
C MET A 28 -4.37 -6.74 -2.93
N ALA A 29 -4.68 -6.13 -4.08
CA ALA A 29 -6.05 -5.76 -4.45
C ALA A 29 -6.63 -6.81 -5.41
N ALA A 30 -7.56 -7.61 -4.90
CA ALA A 30 -8.16 -8.73 -5.62
C ALA A 30 -9.43 -8.37 -6.42
N GLN A 31 -9.75 -7.08 -6.54
CA GLN A 31 -11.00 -6.63 -7.14
C GLN A 31 -11.03 -6.90 -8.65
N ILE A 32 -12.12 -7.47 -9.15
CA ILE A 32 -12.34 -7.64 -10.60
C ILE A 32 -13.27 -6.52 -11.07
N PRO A 33 -12.93 -5.76 -12.14
CA PRO A 33 -13.80 -4.72 -12.69
C PRO A 33 -15.18 -5.25 -13.09
N ILE A 34 -16.23 -4.54 -12.68
CA ILE A 34 -17.63 -4.92 -12.88
C ILE A 34 -18.14 -4.24 -14.16
N LYS A 35 -18.40 -5.02 -15.21
CA LYS A 35 -18.79 -4.47 -16.53
C LYS A 35 -20.26 -4.02 -16.59
N ASN A 36 -21.14 -4.68 -15.85
CA ASN A 36 -22.59 -4.54 -16.02
C ASN A 36 -23.23 -3.58 -14.99
N ASP A 37 -22.42 -2.91 -14.16
CA ASP A 37 -22.90 -2.00 -13.12
C ASP A 37 -21.85 -0.91 -12.88
N ALA A 38 -22.03 0.24 -13.54
CA ALA A 38 -21.06 1.32 -13.54
C ALA A 38 -20.86 1.93 -12.14
N GLU A 39 -21.94 2.05 -11.35
CA GLU A 39 -21.88 2.64 -10.01
C GLU A 39 -21.16 1.70 -9.02
N LYS A 40 -21.49 0.40 -9.03
CA LYS A 40 -20.74 -0.57 -8.22
C LYS A 40 -19.27 -0.65 -8.65
N ASN A 41 -18.99 -0.60 -9.95
CA ASN A 41 -17.63 -0.58 -10.45
C ASN A 41 -16.86 0.64 -9.95
N LYS A 42 -17.44 1.84 -10.07
CA LYS A 42 -16.84 3.08 -9.59
C LYS A 42 -16.56 3.04 -8.10
N SER A 43 -17.52 2.59 -7.29
CA SER A 43 -17.31 2.44 -5.84
C SER A 43 -16.17 1.45 -5.52
N ALA A 44 -16.10 0.33 -6.24
CA ALA A 44 -15.04 -0.67 -6.08
C ALA A 44 -13.66 -0.13 -6.48
N MET A 45 -13.56 0.57 -7.62
CA MET A 45 -12.32 1.17 -8.09
C MET A 45 -11.82 2.27 -7.14
N ASN A 46 -12.72 3.10 -6.61
CA ASN A 46 -12.37 4.11 -5.62
C ASN A 46 -11.82 3.51 -4.31
N LYS A 47 -12.35 2.36 -3.88
CA LYS A 47 -11.80 1.62 -2.74
C LYS A 47 -10.39 1.11 -3.02
N VAL A 48 -10.15 0.53 -4.20
CA VAL A 48 -8.81 0.09 -4.62
C VAL A 48 -7.84 1.28 -4.59
N GLN A 49 -8.20 2.41 -5.21
CA GLN A 49 -7.37 3.61 -5.22
C GLN A 49 -7.04 4.09 -3.80
N SER A 50 -8.06 4.17 -2.93
CA SER A 50 -7.90 4.62 -1.54
C SER A 50 -6.95 3.71 -0.75
N ASP A 51 -7.04 2.40 -0.95
CA ASP A 51 -6.18 1.44 -0.27
C ASP A 51 -4.75 1.46 -0.82
N LYS A 52 -4.56 1.59 -2.14
CA LYS A 52 -3.21 1.72 -2.72
C LYS A 52 -2.54 3.02 -2.33
N LEU A 53 -3.29 4.11 -2.26
CA LEU A 53 -2.78 5.40 -1.79
C LEU A 53 -2.38 5.32 -0.31
N ARG A 54 -3.13 4.57 0.50
CA ARG A 54 -2.78 4.32 1.91
C ARG A 54 -1.46 3.57 2.03
N GLU A 55 -1.25 2.53 1.22
CA GLU A 55 0.00 1.77 1.19
C GLU A 55 1.18 2.63 0.77
N ALA A 56 1.04 3.41 -0.30
CA ALA A 56 2.06 4.33 -0.77
C ALA A 56 2.41 5.35 0.33
N LYS A 57 1.41 5.97 0.97
CA LYS A 57 1.62 6.92 2.08
C LYS A 57 2.27 6.31 3.32
N ALA A 58 2.02 5.03 3.60
CA ALA A 58 2.66 4.35 4.73
C ALA A 58 4.18 4.15 4.51
N GLY A 59 4.61 4.12 3.24
CA GLY A 59 6.01 3.94 2.87
C GLY A 59 6.29 2.66 2.09
N HIS A 60 5.28 1.93 1.61
CA HIS A 60 5.53 0.76 0.76
C HIS A 60 6.18 1.17 -0.58
N ASP A 61 7.08 0.36 -1.11
CA ASP A 61 7.75 0.65 -2.38
C ASP A 61 6.95 0.17 -3.61
N GLY A 62 5.92 -0.63 -3.39
CA GLY A 62 5.05 -1.13 -4.43
C GLY A 62 3.87 -1.89 -3.86
N THR A 63 3.02 -2.40 -4.74
CA THR A 63 1.77 -3.07 -4.37
C THR A 63 1.39 -4.18 -5.34
N TRP A 64 0.44 -5.04 -4.96
CA TRP A 64 -0.05 -6.14 -5.78
C TRP A 64 -1.48 -5.90 -6.27
N ILE A 65 -1.74 -6.32 -7.52
CA ILE A 65 -3.06 -6.31 -8.16
C ILE A 65 -3.34 -7.69 -8.76
N ALA A 66 -4.60 -8.12 -8.75
CA ALA A 66 -5.00 -9.41 -9.32
C ALA A 66 -5.49 -9.32 -10.76
N HIS A 67 -5.75 -8.11 -11.27
CA HIS A 67 -6.35 -7.90 -12.59
C HIS A 67 -5.67 -6.73 -13.33
N PRO A 68 -5.33 -6.86 -14.63
CA PRO A 68 -4.64 -5.80 -15.39
C PRO A 68 -5.37 -4.45 -15.40
N GLY A 69 -6.70 -4.48 -15.40
CA GLY A 69 -7.54 -3.27 -15.33
C GLY A 69 -7.36 -2.42 -14.07
N LEU A 70 -6.69 -2.94 -13.02
CA LEU A 70 -6.35 -2.17 -11.83
C LEU A 70 -4.98 -1.47 -11.94
N SER A 71 -4.18 -1.78 -12.96
CA SER A 71 -2.82 -1.25 -13.10
C SER A 71 -2.76 0.29 -13.12
N PRO A 72 -3.61 1.00 -13.89
CA PRO A 72 -3.57 2.47 -13.89
C PRO A 72 -3.89 3.04 -12.51
N ILE A 73 -4.90 2.49 -11.82
CA ILE A 73 -5.33 2.94 -10.50
C ILE A 73 -4.22 2.76 -9.46
N ALA A 74 -3.50 1.64 -9.51
CA ALA A 74 -2.40 1.36 -8.61
C ALA A 74 -1.20 2.28 -8.90
N MET A 75 -0.85 2.49 -10.17
CA MET A 75 0.23 3.39 -10.57
C MET A 75 -0.06 4.83 -10.14
N ASP A 76 -1.25 5.37 -10.47
CA ASP A 76 -1.65 6.73 -10.09
C ASP A 76 -1.54 6.96 -8.58
N ALA A 77 -1.93 5.98 -7.78
CA ALA A 77 -1.84 6.05 -6.33
C ALA A 77 -0.39 6.15 -5.84
N PHE A 78 0.53 5.35 -6.39
CA PHE A 78 1.94 5.34 -6.00
C PHE A 78 2.69 6.55 -6.56
N ASP A 79 2.47 6.92 -7.83
CA ASP A 79 3.08 8.07 -8.49
C ASP A 79 2.72 9.38 -7.77
N SER A 80 1.50 9.50 -7.23
CA SER A 80 1.08 10.67 -6.45
C SER A 80 1.85 10.90 -5.15
N VAL A 81 2.52 9.86 -4.62
CA VAL A 81 3.28 9.91 -3.36
C VAL A 81 4.78 9.85 -3.62
N MET A 82 5.22 8.96 -4.51
CA MET A 82 6.62 8.74 -4.82
C MET A 82 7.17 9.77 -5.81
N ALA A 83 6.29 10.49 -6.52
CA ALA A 83 6.64 11.41 -7.59
C ALA A 83 7.59 10.74 -8.60
N ASN A 84 8.85 11.19 -8.68
CA ASN A 84 9.85 10.64 -9.58
C ASN A 84 10.83 9.67 -8.91
N ASN A 85 10.62 9.31 -7.65
CA ASN A 85 11.47 8.36 -6.95
C ASN A 85 11.09 6.92 -7.33
N PRO A 86 12.07 6.05 -7.63
CA PRO A 86 11.78 4.66 -8.01
C PRO A 86 11.32 3.78 -6.84
N ASN A 87 11.56 4.21 -5.60
CA ASN A 87 11.16 3.53 -4.36
C ASN A 87 11.22 4.52 -3.18
N GLN A 88 10.80 4.08 -2.00
CA GLN A 88 10.77 4.81 -0.74
C GLN A 88 11.79 4.29 0.29
N ILE A 89 12.76 3.47 -0.12
CA ILE A 89 13.78 2.85 0.76
C ILE A 89 14.56 3.86 1.59
N SER A 90 14.69 5.12 1.12
CA SER A 90 15.33 6.21 1.85
C SER A 90 14.57 6.62 3.10
N ASN A 91 13.25 6.40 3.15
CA ASN A 91 12.42 6.63 4.33
C ASN A 91 12.65 5.51 5.35
N LYS A 92 13.59 5.71 6.27
CA LYS A 92 13.97 4.68 7.26
C LYS A 92 12.93 4.41 8.35
N ARG A 93 11.84 5.20 8.42
CA ARG A 93 10.80 5.10 9.46
C ARG A 93 11.40 5.04 10.88
N ASN A 94 12.39 5.89 11.16
CA ASN A 94 13.04 5.95 12.49
C ASN A 94 12.08 6.43 13.60
N ASP A 95 10.94 7.02 13.22
CA ASP A 95 9.82 7.40 14.08
C ASP A 95 9.04 6.20 14.64
N VAL A 96 9.12 5.03 13.99
CA VAL A 96 8.34 3.85 14.37
C VAL A 96 9.00 3.11 15.53
N ASN A 97 8.24 2.89 16.60
CA ASN A 97 8.64 2.06 17.73
C ASN A 97 7.50 1.14 18.17
N THR A 98 7.34 0.01 17.47
CA THR A 98 6.32 -1.00 17.77
C THR A 98 6.86 -2.08 18.69
N THR A 99 6.00 -2.60 19.55
CA THR A 99 6.28 -3.74 20.45
C THR A 99 5.57 -5.01 19.99
N ALA A 100 6.00 -6.17 20.48
CA ALA A 100 5.36 -7.44 20.14
C ALA A 100 3.86 -7.46 20.52
N GLY A 101 3.49 -6.86 21.67
CA GLY A 101 2.09 -6.79 22.12
C GLY A 101 1.21 -5.85 21.30
N GLU A 102 1.78 -5.05 20.39
CA GLU A 102 1.00 -4.24 19.44
C GLU A 102 0.77 -4.98 18.12
N ILE A 103 1.43 -6.13 17.89
CA ILE A 103 1.35 -6.92 16.66
C ILE A 103 0.54 -8.22 16.87
N PHE A 104 0.51 -8.75 18.10
CA PHE A 104 -0.19 -9.97 18.51
C PHE A 104 -1.31 -9.67 19.49
#